data_AF-A0A947JMN2-F1
#
_entry.id   AF-A0A947JMN2-F1
#
_cell.length_a   1.000
_cell.length_b   1.000
_cell.length_c   1.000
_cell.angle_alpha   90.00
_cell.angle_beta   90.00
_cell.angle_gamma   90.00
#
_symmetry.space_group_name_H-M   'P 1'
#
loop_
_entity.id
_entity.type
_entity.pdbx_description
1 polymer ?
#
loop_
_entity_poly.entity_id
_entity_poly.type
_entity_poly.pdbx_seq_one_letter_code
_entity_poly.pdbx_strand_id
1 'polypeptide(L)'
;MDLKSVRKLICLLQKHPLIAELEITNMLGFSKIRIRRSPSNSSENQASGIEDSRAGTMNEKAVSITSPLVGRFLATADSEERPLLLEGDTVAEGDTVCYIEALRILRPVISEVTGIVQQVLPEIGQSIEYGQPLFLITKSDSS
;
A
#
# COMPACT_ATOMS: atom_id res chain seq x y z
N MET A 1 -2.36 24.64 13.70
CA MET A 1 -1.25 25.01 12.80
C MET A 1 -1.73 26.11 11.87
N ASP A 2 -0.97 27.19 11.73
CA ASP A 2 -1.34 28.37 10.95
C ASP A 2 -0.94 28.28 9.47
N LEU A 3 -1.78 28.81 8.58
CA LEU A 3 -1.56 28.91 7.13
C LEU A 3 -0.25 29.64 6.76
N LYS A 4 0.29 30.46 7.67
CA LYS A 4 1.58 31.15 7.54
C LYS A 4 2.76 30.17 7.47
N SER A 5 2.70 29.07 8.22
CA SER A 5 3.78 28.08 8.29
C SER A 5 3.89 27.28 6.99
N VAL A 6 2.75 26.96 6.37
CA VAL A 6 2.69 26.28 5.06
C VAL A 6 3.31 27.15 3.97
N ARG A 7 2.99 28.44 3.93
CA ARG A 7 3.58 29.39 2.97
C ARG A 7 5.10 29.52 3.13
N LYS A 8 5.61 29.50 4.36
CA LYS A 8 7.05 29.52 4.62
C LYS A 8 7.74 28.25 4.13
N LEU A 9 7.08 27.09 4.27
CA LEU A 9 7.59 25.80 3.82
C LEU A 9 7.68 25.73 2.29
N ILE A 10 6.65 26.21 1.61
CA ILE A 10 6.63 26.35 0.14
C ILE A 10 7.75 27.29 -0.33
N CYS A 11 7.96 28.42 0.34
CA CYS A 11 9.04 29.36 0.01
C CYS A 11 10.44 28.74 0.20
N LEU A 12 10.66 27.96 1.24
CA LEU A 12 11.94 27.27 1.48
C LEU A 12 12.22 26.20 0.42
N LEU A 13 11.20 25.42 0.05
CA LEU A 13 11.29 24.43 -1.03
C LEU A 13 11.63 25.07 -2.39
N GLN A 14 11.12 26.27 -2.65
CA GLN A 14 11.42 27.01 -3.89
C GLN A 14 12.86 27.56 -3.92
N LYS A 15 13.39 28.02 -2.77
CA LYS A 15 14.74 28.59 -2.68
C LYS A 15 15.87 27.55 -2.75
N HIS A 16 15.60 26.30 -2.37
CA HIS A 16 16.59 25.23 -2.37
C HIS A 16 16.17 24.09 -3.30
N PRO A 17 16.63 24.07 -4.56
CA PRO A 17 16.22 23.06 -5.56
C PRO A 17 16.72 21.65 -5.26
N LEU A 18 17.59 21.46 -4.28
CA LEU A 18 18.13 20.17 -3.86
C LEU A 18 17.20 19.40 -2.90
N ILE A 19 16.13 20.03 -2.40
CA ILE A 19 15.21 19.42 -1.45
C ILE A 19 14.00 18.84 -2.21
N ALA A 20 13.92 17.52 -2.30
CA ALA A 20 12.83 16.81 -2.98
C ALA A 20 11.61 16.55 -2.08
N GLU A 21 11.83 16.47 -0.76
CA GLU A 21 10.81 16.18 0.24
C GLU A 21 11.11 16.93 1.53
N LEU A 22 10.07 17.47 2.16
CA LEU A 22 10.18 18.14 3.45
C LEU A 22 9.01 17.72 4.36
N GLU A 23 9.37 17.17 5.51
CA GLU A 23 8.43 16.67 6.53
C GLU A 23 8.62 17.44 7.82
N ILE A 24 7.54 18.03 8.34
CA ILE A 24 7.54 18.71 9.64
C ILE A 24 6.42 18.16 10.51
N THR A 25 6.81 17.74 11.71
CA THR A 25 5.94 17.29 12.78
C THR A 25 6.00 18.30 13.93
N ASN A 26 4.85 18.69 14.48
CA ASN A 26 4.84 19.57 15.66
C ASN A 26 5.39 18.83 16.90
N MET A 27 5.93 19.56 17.88
CA MET A 27 6.40 19.00 19.18
C MET A 27 5.29 18.27 19.95
N LEU A 28 4.02 18.54 19.66
CA LEU A 28 2.87 17.80 20.21
C LEU A 28 2.42 16.60 19.36
N GLY A 29 3.06 16.29 18.23
CA GLY A 29 2.77 15.09 17.40
C GLY A 29 1.46 15.09 16.61
N PHE A 30 0.50 15.95 16.92
CA PHE A 30 -0.87 15.90 16.36
C PHE A 30 -1.05 16.50 14.94
N SER A 31 0.00 16.99 14.30
CA SER A 31 -0.12 17.53 12.93
C SER A 31 1.19 17.31 12.17
N LYS A 32 1.11 16.50 11.12
CA LYS A 32 2.20 16.14 10.22
C LYS A 32 1.91 16.72 8.83
N ILE A 33 2.84 17.49 8.29
CA ILE A 33 2.74 18.04 6.93
C ILE A 33 3.94 17.53 6.13
N ARG A 34 3.66 16.86 5.01
CA ARG A 34 4.65 16.37 4.06
C ARG A 34 4.46 17.08 2.73
N ILE A 35 5.51 17.75 2.23
CA ILE A 35 5.51 18.40 0.92
C ILE A 35 6.54 17.71 0.04
N ARG A 36 6.12 17.23 -1.14
CA ARG A 36 6.98 16.63 -2.17
C ARG A 36 7.03 17.52 -3.40
N ARG A 37 8.23 17.66 -3.98
CA ARG A 37 8.47 18.37 -5.23
C ARG A 37 8.67 17.36 -6.36
N SER A 38 7.68 17.23 -7.24
CA SER A 38 7.84 16.52 -8.51
C SER A 38 8.53 17.45 -9.53
N PRO A 39 9.67 17.05 -10.13
CA PRO A 39 10.25 17.79 -11.24
C PRO A 39 9.40 17.55 -12.49
N SER A 40 8.61 18.54 -12.86
CA SER A 40 7.89 18.61 -14.12
C SER A 40 8.84 19.01 -15.25
N ASN A 41 9.26 18.04 -16.07
CA ASN A 41 9.66 18.31 -17.45
C ASN A 41 8.51 17.83 -18.38
N SER A 42 7.77 18.82 -18.90
CA SER A 42 7.04 18.92 -20.19
C SER A 42 6.48 17.64 -20.84
N SER A 43 5.22 17.53 -21.27
CA SER A 43 4.27 18.56 -21.76
C SER A 43 2.81 18.11 -21.61
N GLU A 44 1.94 19.12 -21.51
CA GLU A 44 0.48 19.06 -21.45
C GLU A 44 -0.21 18.37 -22.64
N ASN A 45 -1.22 17.54 -22.35
CA ASN A 45 -2.55 17.70 -22.97
C ASN A 45 -3.67 17.03 -22.13
N GLN A 46 -4.63 17.86 -21.73
CA GLN A 46 -6.07 17.67 -21.44
C GLN A 46 -6.64 16.46 -20.66
N ALA A 47 -7.72 16.79 -19.95
CA ALA A 47 -8.52 16.00 -19.03
C ALA A 47 -9.39 14.90 -19.68
N SER A 48 -9.83 13.98 -18.81
CA SER A 48 -10.91 12.98 -18.95
C SER A 48 -10.46 11.53 -19.19
N GLY A 49 -10.80 10.66 -18.23
CA GLY A 49 -11.18 9.25 -18.43
C GLY A 49 -10.18 8.26 -19.04
N ILE A 50 -9.85 7.25 -18.23
CA ILE A 50 -9.68 5.82 -18.56
C ILE A 50 -8.45 5.40 -19.42
N GLU A 51 -7.67 4.46 -18.84
CA GLU A 51 -6.74 3.48 -19.45
C GLU A 51 -5.50 4.06 -20.19
N ASP A 52 -4.28 3.49 -20.18
CA ASP A 52 -3.85 2.11 -20.02
C ASP A 52 -2.30 2.01 -19.78
N SER A 53 -1.90 0.86 -19.23
CA SER A 53 -0.70 0.06 -19.51
C SER A 53 0.73 0.63 -19.30
N ARG A 54 1.30 0.26 -18.14
CA ARG A 54 2.55 -0.52 -18.16
C ARG A 54 2.21 -1.98 -17.95
N ALA A 55 2.06 -2.68 -19.08
CA ALA A 55 2.04 -4.12 -19.16
C ALA A 55 3.36 -4.69 -18.62
N GLY A 56 3.36 -5.14 -17.38
CA GLY A 56 4.00 -6.39 -17.01
C GLY A 56 2.92 -7.45 -17.17
N THR A 57 3.06 -8.32 -18.17
CA THR A 57 2.22 -9.48 -18.49
C THR A 57 1.02 -9.66 -17.56
N MET A 58 -0.14 -9.15 -17.97
CA MET A 58 -1.39 -9.50 -17.31
C MET A 58 -1.58 -10.99 -17.54
N ASN A 59 -1.11 -11.77 -16.57
CA ASN A 59 -1.46 -13.17 -16.47
C ASN A 59 -2.98 -13.13 -16.28
N GLU A 60 -3.76 -13.54 -17.29
CA GLU A 60 -5.23 -13.51 -17.28
C GLU A 60 -5.84 -14.32 -16.11
N LYS A 61 -5.00 -14.95 -15.29
CA LYS A 61 -5.32 -15.72 -14.09
C LYS A 61 -4.91 -15.06 -12.77
N ALA A 62 -4.38 -13.83 -12.78
CA ALA A 62 -3.98 -13.16 -11.54
C ALA A 62 -5.20 -12.54 -10.84
N VAL A 63 -5.45 -12.93 -9.59
CA VAL A 63 -6.53 -12.44 -8.73
C VAL A 63 -5.94 -11.79 -7.49
N SER A 64 -6.47 -10.63 -7.12
CA SER A 64 -6.05 -9.91 -5.92
C SER A 64 -6.91 -10.28 -4.72
N ILE A 65 -6.26 -10.53 -3.57
CA ILE A 65 -6.94 -10.62 -2.28
C ILE A 65 -6.94 -9.22 -1.67
N THR A 66 -8.11 -8.70 -1.34
CA THR A 66 -8.27 -7.34 -0.77
C THR A 66 -8.57 -7.35 0.71
N SER A 67 -8.30 -6.24 1.38
CA SER A 67 -8.58 -6.08 2.80
C SER A 67 -10.07 -5.92 3.11
N PRO A 68 -10.65 -6.75 3.99
CA PRO A 68 -12.04 -6.60 4.43
C PRO A 68 -12.23 -5.54 5.52
N LEU A 69 -11.14 -4.96 6.06
CA LEU A 69 -11.19 -3.99 7.16
C LEU A 69 -10.05 -2.95 7.10
N VAL A 70 -10.24 -1.84 7.81
CA VAL A 70 -9.21 -0.82 7.99
C VAL A 70 -8.35 -1.19 9.20
N GLY A 71 -7.03 -1.14 9.06
CA GLY A 71 -6.14 -1.51 10.14
C GLY A 71 -4.67 -1.50 9.77
N ARG A 72 -3.87 -2.31 10.44
CA ARG A 72 -2.44 -2.47 10.19
C ARG A 72 -2.15 -3.88 9.68
N PHE A 73 -1.40 -3.98 8.58
CA PHE A 73 -1.01 -5.27 7.99
C PHE A 73 0.03 -5.96 8.88
N LEU A 74 -0.23 -7.23 9.19
CA LEU A 74 0.70 -8.12 9.88
C LEU A 74 0.80 -9.43 9.10
N ALA A 75 2.02 -9.90 8.86
CA ALA A 75 2.24 -11.17 8.15
C ALA A 75 1.96 -12.40 9.03
N THR A 76 1.78 -12.20 10.34
CA THR A 76 1.67 -13.24 11.37
C THR A 76 0.78 -12.76 12.51
N ALA A 77 0.35 -13.68 13.39
CA ALA A 77 -0.38 -13.32 14.60
C ALA A 77 0.55 -12.61 15.61
N ASP A 78 1.79 -13.08 15.69
CA ASP A 78 2.82 -12.57 16.58
C ASP A 78 3.97 -11.94 15.82
N SER A 79 4.43 -10.76 16.26
CA SER A 79 5.46 -9.99 15.54
C SER A 79 6.84 -10.67 15.45
N GLU A 80 7.06 -11.76 16.17
CA GLU A 80 8.31 -12.54 16.18
C GLU A 80 8.22 -13.84 15.36
N GLU A 81 7.06 -14.17 14.80
CA GLU A 81 6.89 -15.35 13.96
C GLU A 81 7.26 -15.10 12.49
N ARG A 82 7.55 -16.19 11.77
CA ARG A 82 7.76 -16.11 10.32
C ARG A 82 6.44 -15.81 9.62
N PRO A 83 6.44 -14.95 8.58
CA PRO A 83 5.28 -14.70 7.73
C PRO A 83 4.55 -15.99 7.38
N LEU A 84 3.22 -15.98 7.53
CA LEU A 84 2.39 -17.12 7.15
C LEU A 84 2.49 -17.42 5.64
N LEU A 85 2.79 -16.39 4.86
CA LEU A 85 2.79 -16.46 3.42
C LEU A 85 3.86 -15.55 2.82
N LEU A 86 4.69 -16.12 1.94
CA LEU A 86 5.75 -15.44 1.20
C LEU A 86 5.48 -15.51 -0.31
N GLU A 87 6.21 -14.69 -1.07
CA GLU A 87 6.18 -14.77 -2.54
C GLU A 87 6.68 -16.14 -3.01
N GLY A 88 5.92 -16.78 -3.89
CA GLY A 88 6.17 -18.13 -4.37
C GLY A 88 5.46 -19.23 -3.58
N ASP A 89 4.86 -18.94 -2.43
CA ASP A 89 4.12 -19.94 -1.65
C ASP A 89 2.77 -20.28 -2.30
N THR A 90 2.30 -21.49 -2.04
CA THR A 90 0.96 -21.95 -2.48
C THR A 90 -0.06 -21.66 -1.37
N VAL A 91 -1.23 -21.16 -1.75
CA VAL A 91 -2.36 -20.87 -0.87
C VAL A 91 -3.61 -21.58 -1.37
N ALA A 92 -4.44 -22.12 -0.48
CA ALA A 92 -5.76 -22.66 -0.79
C ALA A 92 -6.89 -21.74 -0.33
N GLU A 93 -8.05 -21.86 -0.96
CA GLU A 93 -9.29 -21.25 -0.47
C GLU A 93 -9.57 -21.71 0.97
N GLY A 94 -9.84 -20.76 1.87
CA GLY A 94 -10.03 -21.01 3.29
C GLY A 94 -8.78 -20.88 4.16
N ASP A 95 -7.58 -20.78 3.57
CA ASP A 95 -6.34 -20.59 4.32
C ASP A 95 -6.23 -19.18 4.89
N THR A 96 -5.62 -19.05 6.07
CA THR A 96 -5.30 -17.74 6.65
C THR A 96 -4.02 -17.20 6.01
N VAL A 97 -4.14 -16.09 5.29
CA VAL A 97 -3.02 -15.51 4.52
C VAL A 97 -2.24 -14.45 5.30
N CYS A 98 -2.93 -13.69 6.15
CA CYS A 98 -2.34 -12.66 6.99
C CYS A 98 -3.29 -12.26 8.12
N TYR A 99 -2.84 -11.34 8.96
CA TYR A 99 -3.66 -10.70 9.99
C TYR A 99 -3.74 -9.20 9.76
N ILE A 100 -4.88 -8.63 10.13
CA ILE A 100 -5.06 -7.18 10.20
C ILE A 100 -5.39 -6.81 11.63
N GLU A 101 -4.58 -5.91 12.18
CA GLU A 101 -4.81 -5.33 13.49
C GLU A 101 -5.73 -4.10 13.35
N ALA A 102 -6.95 -4.21 13.87
CA ALA A 102 -7.90 -3.11 13.95
C ALA A 102 -8.27 -2.88 15.43
N LEU A 103 -7.97 -1.69 15.96
CA LEU A 103 -8.25 -1.34 17.37
C LEU A 103 -7.67 -2.34 18.39
N ARG A 104 -6.44 -2.84 18.15
CA ARG A 104 -5.74 -3.85 18.96
C ARG A 104 -6.39 -5.25 18.95
N ILE A 105 -7.29 -5.51 18.01
CA ILE A 105 -7.87 -6.83 17.75
C ILE A 105 -7.27 -7.36 16.45
N LEU A 106 -6.69 -8.55 16.51
CA LEU A 106 -6.20 -9.27 15.33
C LEU A 106 -7.37 -9.98 14.65
N ARG A 107 -7.55 -9.70 13.36
CA ARG A 107 -8.53 -10.37 12.52
C ARG A 107 -7.79 -11.16 11.42
N PRO A 108 -8.01 -12.47 11.30
CA PRO A 108 -7.44 -13.24 10.20
C PRO A 108 -8.08 -12.81 8.88
N VAL A 109 -7.27 -12.73 7.84
CA VAL A 109 -7.73 -12.60 6.45
C VAL A 109 -7.65 -13.99 5.83
N ILE A 110 -8.74 -14.41 5.22
CA ILE A 110 -8.89 -15.73 4.61
C ILE A 110 -8.73 -15.59 3.09
N SER A 111 -8.01 -16.52 2.46
CA SER A 111 -7.95 -16.59 1.01
C SER A 111 -9.28 -17.05 0.44
N GLU A 112 -9.79 -16.33 -0.55
CA GLU A 112 -10.99 -16.71 -1.32
C GLU A 112 -10.63 -17.52 -2.57
N VAL A 113 -9.34 -17.77 -2.81
CA VAL A 113 -8.85 -18.42 -4.02
C VAL A 113 -7.70 -19.38 -3.73
N THR A 114 -7.59 -20.43 -4.55
CA THR A 114 -6.44 -21.35 -4.56
C THR A 114 -5.45 -20.94 -5.65
N GLY A 115 -4.16 -20.88 -5.32
CA GLY A 115 -3.13 -20.51 -6.29
C GLY A 115 -1.75 -20.28 -5.67
N ILE A 116 -0.89 -19.59 -6.42
CA ILE A 116 0.48 -19.26 -6.00
C ILE A 116 0.58 -17.75 -5.77
N VAL A 117 1.19 -17.35 -4.65
CA VAL A 117 1.45 -15.95 -4.32
C VAL A 117 2.51 -15.42 -5.26
N GLN A 118 2.12 -14.46 -6.08
CA GLN A 118 3.04 -13.79 -6.98
C GLN A 118 3.74 -12.63 -6.30
N GLN A 119 2.99 -11.87 -5.50
CA GLN A 119 3.52 -10.68 -4.85
C GLN A 119 2.74 -10.33 -3.57
N VAL A 120 3.48 -9.85 -2.56
CA VAL A 120 2.91 -9.20 -1.38
C VAL A 120 2.99 -7.68 -1.59
N LEU A 121 1.84 -7.01 -1.59
CA LEU A 121 1.76 -5.58 -1.93
C LEU A 121 2.07 -4.64 -0.76
N PRO A 122 1.59 -4.89 0.48
CA PRO A 122 1.88 -4.04 1.62
C PRO A 122 3.12 -4.48 2.40
N GLU A 123 3.76 -3.51 3.04
CA GLU A 123 4.85 -3.77 4.00
C GLU A 123 4.30 -4.15 5.38
N ILE A 124 5.05 -4.96 6.14
CA ILE A 124 4.69 -5.33 7.51
C ILE A 124 4.58 -4.06 8.37
N GLY A 125 3.44 -3.87 9.05
CA GLY A 125 3.17 -2.69 9.85
C GLY A 125 2.58 -1.52 9.07
N GLN A 126 2.38 -1.64 7.76
CA GLN A 126 1.74 -0.62 6.95
C GLN A 126 0.25 -0.46 7.32
N SER A 127 -0.25 0.78 7.25
CA SER A 127 -1.69 1.06 7.35
C SER A 127 -2.44 0.60 6.09
N ILE A 128 -3.54 -0.10 6.29
CA ILE A 128 -4.38 -0.72 5.27
C ILE A 128 -5.78 -0.12 5.32
N GLU A 129 -6.32 0.18 4.15
CA GLU A 129 -7.68 0.66 3.96
C GLU A 129 -8.63 -0.47 3.52
N TYR A 130 -9.93 -0.24 3.65
CA TYR A 130 -10.95 -1.18 3.18
C TYR A 130 -10.87 -1.34 1.66
N GLY A 131 -10.89 -2.58 1.18
CA GLY A 131 -10.78 -2.90 -0.25
C GLY A 131 -9.37 -2.76 -0.82
N GLN A 132 -8.37 -2.39 -0.02
CA GLN A 132 -7.00 -2.27 -0.49
C GLN A 132 -6.43 -3.66 -0.85
N PRO A 133 -5.81 -3.84 -2.03
CA PRO A 133 -5.14 -5.09 -2.40
C PRO A 133 -3.97 -5.44 -1.47
N LEU A 134 -3.92 -6.69 -1.03
CA LEU A 134 -2.90 -7.23 -0.12
C LEU A 134 -1.96 -8.20 -0.83
N PHE A 135 -2.52 -9.13 -1.59
CA PHE A 135 -1.76 -10.16 -2.29
C PHE A 135 -2.20 -10.25 -3.74
N LEU A 136 -1.26 -10.56 -4.62
CA LEU A 136 -1.53 -10.95 -5.99
C LEU A 136 -1.32 -12.46 -6.10
N ILE A 137 -2.39 -13.21 -6.40
CA ILE A 137 -2.37 -14.66 -6.50
C ILE A 137 -2.58 -15.07 -7.96
N THR A 138 -1.71 -15.93 -8.48
CA THR A 138 -1.96 -16.58 -9.77
C THR A 138 -2.83 -17.81 -9.53
N LYS A 139 -4.07 -17.80 -10.04
CA LYS A 139 -4.96 -18.96 -9.95
C LYS A 139 -4.39 -20.13 -10.73
N SER A 140 -4.28 -21.27 -10.06
CA SER A 140 -4.07 -22.55 -10.72
C SER A 140 -5.44 -23.07 -11.13
N ASP A 141 -5.93 -22.71 -12.33
CA ASP A 141 -7.16 -23.32 -12.87
C ASP A 141 -6.98 -24.84 -12.94
N SER A 142 -7.60 -25.55 -12.01
CA SER A 142 -8.05 -26.91 -12.25
C SER A 142 -9.33 -26.81 -13.10
N SER A 143 -9.11 -26.97 -14.41
CA SER A 143 -10.05 -27.29 -15.51
C SER A 143 -11.56 -27.15 -15.30
#